data_AF-A0A7S0UHF6-F1
#
_entry.id   AF-A0A7S0UHF6-F1
#
_cell.length_a   1.000
_cell.length_b   1.000
_cell.length_c   1.000
_cell.angle_alpha   90.00
_cell.angle_beta   90.00
_cell.angle_gamma   90.00
#
_symmetry.space_group_name_H-M   'P 1'
#
loop_
_entity.id
_entity.type
_entity.pdbx_description
1 polymer ?
#
loop_
_entity_poly.entity_id
_entity_poly.type
_entity_poly.pdbx_seq_one_letter_code
_entity_poly.pdbx_strand_id
1 'polypeptide(L)'
;MVNYNFSEVGEFTTAKSNSLFESHKKYLEWRKSEWASRGEAALAKRVAARASTHKTWRQMKGMQLFAHEAGHAGNKPFVIGMGCMSVIYFYAFMSQSAESRANSEYWSKYHLKKDHH
;
A
#
# COMPACT_ATOMS: atom_id res chain seq x y z
N MET A 1 19.23 22.55 19.65
CA MET A 1 19.95 23.34 18.62
C MET A 1 21.04 22.42 18.07
N VAL A 2 20.98 22.04 16.79
CA VAL A 2 22.00 21.13 16.21
C VAL A 2 23.19 21.98 15.77
N ASN A 3 24.35 21.76 16.39
CA ASN A 3 25.60 22.40 16.00
C ASN A 3 26.16 21.68 14.78
N TYR A 4 26.06 22.29 13.61
CA TYR A 4 26.74 21.81 12.41
C TYR A 4 28.19 22.27 12.47
N ASN A 5 29.11 21.32 12.65
CA ASN A 5 30.54 21.60 12.64
C ASN A 5 31.06 21.51 11.20
N PHE A 6 31.46 22.64 10.62
CA PHE A 6 31.96 22.73 9.24
C PHE A 6 33.48 22.58 9.14
N SER A 7 34.18 22.26 10.24
CA SER A 7 35.64 22.14 10.28
C SER A 7 36.21 21.00 9.42
N GLU A 8 35.37 20.04 8.99
CA GLU A 8 35.76 18.93 8.11
C GLU A 8 35.49 19.20 6.62
N VAL A 9 34.90 20.34 6.28
CA VAL A 9 34.65 20.71 4.88
C VAL A 9 35.96 21.27 4.30
N GLY A 10 36.88 20.37 3.94
CA GLY A 10 38.14 20.74 3.29
C GLY A 10 37.94 21.59 2.03
N GLU A 11 38.95 22.36 1.64
CA GLU A 11 38.89 23.43 0.64
C GLU A 11 38.06 23.09 -0.62
N PHE A 12 37.17 24.01 -0.98
CA PHE A 12 36.33 23.89 -2.17
C PHE A 12 37.13 24.28 -3.41
N THR A 13 37.97 23.36 -3.88
CA THR A 13 38.76 23.53 -5.10
C THR A 13 37.91 23.23 -6.33
N THR A 14 38.27 23.82 -7.47
CA THR A 14 37.59 23.58 -8.77
C THR A 14 37.50 22.10 -9.13
N ALA A 15 38.50 21.29 -8.76
CA ALA A 15 38.51 19.85 -8.96
C ALA A 15 37.44 19.13 -8.13
N LYS A 16 37.23 19.55 -6.88
CA LYS A 16 36.20 19.01 -5.98
C LYS A 16 34.79 19.45 -6.41
N SER A 17 34.64 20.67 -6.91
CA SER A 17 33.39 21.15 -7.52
C SER A 17 33.01 20.32 -8.75
N ASN A 18 33.97 20.04 -9.63
CA ASN A 18 33.75 19.25 -10.84
C ASN A 18 33.41 17.79 -10.53
N SER A 19 34.06 17.17 -9.54
CA SER A 19 33.75 15.78 -9.16
C SER A 19 32.36 15.65 -8.54
N LEU A 20 31.93 16.64 -7.76
CA LEU A 20 30.59 16.68 -7.16
C LEU A 20 29.51 16.94 -8.24
N PHE A 21 29.81 17.79 -9.24
CA PHE A 21 28.93 17.99 -10.37
C PHE A 21 28.73 16.72 -11.20
N GLU A 22 29.82 16.01 -11.52
CA GLU A 22 29.76 14.74 -12.26
C GLU A 22 29.04 13.63 -11.48
N SER A 23 29.19 13.57 -10.15
CA SER A 23 28.45 12.60 -9.33
C SER A 23 26.95 12.90 -9.32
N HIS A 24 26.57 14.18 -9.21
CA HIS A 24 25.17 14.61 -9.32
C HIS A 24 24.58 14.32 -10.70
N LYS A 25 25.35 14.53 -11.77
CA LYS A 25 24.90 14.20 -13.13
C LYS A 25 24.58 12.71 -13.27
N LYS A 26 25.48 11.84 -12.80
CA LYS A 26 25.25 10.38 -12.78
C LYS A 26 24.02 9.99 -11.96
N TYR A 27 23.84 10.60 -10.79
CA TYR A 27 22.66 10.37 -9.96
C TYR A 27 21.36 10.78 -10.67
N LEU A 28 21.35 11.93 -11.34
CA LEU A 28 20.19 12.41 -12.09
C LEU A 28 19.87 11.53 -13.30
N GLU A 29 20.88 11.03 -14.01
CA GLU A 29 20.71 10.08 -15.11
C GLU A 29 20.10 8.76 -14.62
N TRP A 30 20.58 8.23 -13.49
CA TRP A 30 19.99 7.06 -12.85
C TRP A 30 18.55 7.31 -12.39
N ARG A 31 18.24 8.50 -11.84
CA ARG A 31 16.87 8.85 -11.45
C ARG A 31 15.91 8.90 -12.64
N LYS A 32 16.37 9.40 -13.79
CA LYS A 32 15.57 9.42 -15.02
C LYS A 32 15.25 8.01 -15.52
N SER A 33 16.22 7.08 -15.49
CA SER A 33 15.97 5.69 -15.88
C SER A 33 15.03 4.97 -14.88
N GLU A 34 15.18 5.25 -13.59
CA GLU A 34 14.31 4.72 -12.53
C GLU A 34 12.88 5.29 -12.60
N TRP A 35 12.70 6.55 -13.00
CA TRP A 35 11.37 7.10 -13.25
C TRP A 35 10.71 6.54 -14.50
N ALA A 36 11.48 6.36 -15.59
CA ALA A 36 10.98 5.71 -16.79
C ALA A 36 10.50 4.28 -16.53
N SER A 37 11.14 3.55 -15.61
CA SER A 37 10.76 2.18 -15.23
C SER A 37 9.52 2.10 -14.31
N ARG A 38 9.06 3.23 -13.76
CA ARG A 38 7.95 3.32 -12.79
C ARG A 38 6.63 3.80 -13.38
N GLY A 39 6.57 4.11 -14.68
CA GLY A 39 5.35 4.54 -15.35
C GLY A 39 4.20 3.53 -15.28
N GLU A 40 2.97 4.01 -15.52
CA GLU A 40 1.73 3.20 -15.46
C GLU A 40 1.79 1.96 -16.38
N ALA A 41 2.37 2.10 -17.57
CA ALA A 41 2.57 0.98 -18.49
C ALA A 41 3.50 -0.10 -17.91
N ALA A 42 4.55 0.28 -17.18
CA ALA A 42 5.46 -0.66 -16.52
C ALA A 42 4.82 -1.29 -15.27
N LEU A 43 3.94 -0.57 -14.59
CA LEU A 43 3.09 -1.14 -13.53
C LEU A 43 2.13 -2.19 -14.12
N ALA A 44 1.41 -1.86 -15.18
CA ALA A 44 0.49 -2.78 -15.85
C ALA A 44 1.22 -4.04 -16.34
N LYS A 45 2.40 -3.90 -16.95
CA LYS A 45 3.24 -5.03 -17.36
C LYS A 45 3.65 -5.92 -16.18
N ARG A 46 4.03 -5.34 -15.04
CA ARG A 46 4.37 -6.08 -13.81
C ARG A 46 3.17 -6.80 -13.21
N VAL A 47 2.01 -6.15 -13.19
CA VAL A 47 0.75 -6.75 -12.72
C VAL A 47 0.33 -7.91 -13.61
N ALA A 48 0.38 -7.74 -14.94
CA ALA A 48 0.08 -8.80 -15.90
C ALA A 48 1.05 -9.98 -15.79
N ALA A 49 2.36 -9.71 -15.64
CA ALA A 49 3.36 -10.76 -15.43
C ALA A 49 3.08 -11.55 -14.14
N ARG A 50 2.76 -10.88 -13.03
CA ARG A 50 2.36 -11.53 -11.77
C ARG A 50 1.06 -12.34 -11.91
N ALA A 51 0.08 -11.81 -12.63
CA ALA A 51 -1.18 -12.53 -12.89
C ALA A 51 -0.93 -13.84 -13.67
N SER A 52 0.06 -13.86 -14.57
CA SER A 52 0.39 -15.05 -15.37
C SER A 52 1.14 -16.13 -14.60
N THR A 53 1.88 -15.77 -13.54
CA THR A 53 2.77 -16.68 -12.80
C THR A 53 2.15 -17.25 -11.52
N HIS A 54 1.13 -16.61 -10.94
CA HIS A 54 0.51 -17.04 -9.69
C HIS A 54 -0.73 -17.92 -9.88
N LYS A 55 -0.54 -19.16 -10.37
CA LYS A 55 -1.63 -20.14 -10.59
C LYS A 55 -1.87 -21.10 -9.42
N THR A 56 -1.13 -20.97 -8.32
CA THR A 56 -1.24 -21.90 -7.19
C THR A 56 -2.18 -21.35 -6.11
N TRP A 57 -2.99 -22.23 -5.52
CA TRP A 57 -3.97 -21.86 -4.48
C TRP A 57 -3.33 -21.13 -3.28
N ARG A 58 -2.06 -21.44 -2.96
CA ARG A 58 -1.29 -20.80 -1.88
C ARG A 58 -0.98 -19.31 -2.12
N GLN A 59 -1.08 -18.86 -3.37
CA GLN A 59 -0.78 -17.49 -3.75
C GLN A 59 -2.06 -16.67 -4.00
N MET A 60 -3.22 -17.32 -4.02
CA MET A 60 -4.51 -16.65 -4.14
C MET A 60 -4.85 -15.92 -2.84
N LYS A 61 -5.46 -14.74 -2.95
CA LYS A 61 -5.90 -13.93 -1.81
C LYS A 61 -7.31 -13.39 -2.07
N GLY A 62 -8.03 -13.08 -0.99
CA GLY A 62 -9.35 -12.44 -1.05
C GLY A 62 -10.35 -13.23 -1.90
N MET A 63 -11.00 -12.54 -2.85
CA MET A 63 -12.07 -13.11 -3.69
C MET A 63 -11.62 -14.28 -4.57
N GLN A 64 -10.37 -14.29 -5.03
CA GLN A 64 -9.84 -15.40 -5.84
C GLN A 64 -9.71 -16.67 -5.01
N LEU A 65 -9.22 -16.53 -3.77
CA LEU A 65 -9.12 -17.65 -2.84
C LEU A 65 -10.51 -18.13 -2.45
N PHE A 66 -11.45 -17.22 -2.16
CA PHE A 66 -12.83 -17.59 -1.86
C PHE A 66 -13.50 -18.38 -2.99
N ALA A 67 -13.36 -17.93 -4.24
CA ALA A 67 -13.89 -18.62 -5.40
C ALA A 67 -13.24 -20.01 -5.59
N HIS A 68 -11.93 -20.12 -5.36
CA HIS A 68 -11.22 -21.38 -5.37
C HIS A 68 -11.73 -22.33 -4.26
N GLU A 69 -11.90 -21.85 -3.03
CA GLU A 69 -12.38 -22.64 -1.89
C GLU A 69 -13.85 -23.06 -2.01
N ALA A 70 -14.70 -22.26 -2.67
CA ALA A 70 -16.09 -22.62 -2.92
C ALA A 70 -16.25 -23.88 -3.80
N GLY A 71 -15.26 -24.16 -4.65
CA GLY A 71 -15.21 -25.37 -5.48
C GLY A 71 -14.82 -26.63 -4.72
N HIS A 72 -14.13 -26.51 -3.58
CA HIS A 72 -13.61 -27.64 -2.80
C HIS A 72 -14.67 -28.21 -1.86
N ALA A 73 -15.04 -29.48 -2.05
CA ALA A 73 -16.12 -30.13 -1.30
C ALA A 73 -15.94 -30.06 0.23
N GLY A 74 -14.70 -30.13 0.72
CA GLY A 74 -14.40 -30.05 2.16
C GLY A 74 -14.53 -28.64 2.77
N ASN A 75 -14.40 -27.58 1.96
CA ASN A 75 -14.37 -26.20 2.44
C ASN A 75 -15.68 -25.44 2.21
N LYS A 76 -16.63 -26.03 1.46
CA LYS A 76 -17.97 -25.48 1.22
C LYS A 76 -18.70 -25.02 2.50
N PRO A 77 -18.75 -25.78 3.60
CA PRO A 77 -19.43 -25.32 4.81
C PRO A 77 -18.81 -24.04 5.41
N PHE A 78 -17.48 -23.89 5.34
CA PHE A 78 -16.78 -22.71 5.84
C PHE A 78 -17.02 -21.48 4.96
N VAL A 79 -17.06 -21.67 3.64
CA VAL A 79 -17.39 -20.62 2.66
C VAL A 79 -18.82 -20.12 2.85
N ILE A 80 -19.78 -21.04 3.02
CA ILE A 80 -21.18 -20.71 3.31
C ILE A 80 -21.30 -20.02 4.67
N GLY A 81 -20.64 -20.54 5.69
CA GLY A 81 -20.61 -19.95 7.04
C GLY A 81 -20.06 -18.52 7.02
N MET A 82 -18.95 -18.29 6.31
CA MET A 82 -18.41 -16.94 6.11
C MET A 82 -19.44 -16.02 5.46
N GLY A 83 -20.08 -16.47 4.38
CA GLY A 83 -21.12 -15.70 3.69
C GLY A 83 -22.28 -15.30 4.61
N CYS A 84 -22.82 -16.26 5.36
CA CYS A 84 -23.89 -16.01 6.33
C CYS A 84 -23.47 -15.00 7.41
N MET A 85 -22.29 -15.17 7.99
CA MET A 85 -21.78 -14.26 9.02
C MET A 85 -21.51 -12.85 8.48
N SER A 86 -21.01 -12.73 7.25
CA SER A 86 -20.83 -11.43 6.59
C SER A 86 -22.15 -10.70 6.39
N VAL A 87 -23.22 -11.40 5.98
CA VAL A 87 -24.55 -10.79 5.81
C VAL A 87 -25.11 -10.35 7.16
N ILE A 88 -25.03 -11.19 8.20
CA ILE A 88 -25.50 -10.85 9.55
C ILE A 88 -24.74 -9.65 10.09
N TYR A 89 -23.41 -9.64 9.95
CA TYR A 89 -22.57 -8.53 10.38
C TYR A 89 -22.92 -7.25 9.64
N PHE A 90 -23.08 -7.32 8.31
CA PHE A 90 -23.44 -6.15 7.50
C PHE A 90 -24.81 -5.60 7.90
N TYR A 91 -25.80 -6.47 8.12
CA TYR A 91 -27.11 -6.08 8.62
C TYR A 91 -27.00 -5.39 9.98
N ALA A 92 -26.26 -5.98 10.93
CA ALA A 92 -26.05 -5.41 12.26
C ALA A 92 -25.28 -4.08 12.23
N PHE A 93 -24.34 -3.92 11.31
CA PHE A 93 -23.60 -2.67 11.11
C PHE A 93 -24.50 -1.56 10.54
N MET A 94 -25.34 -1.90 9.55
CA MET A 94 -26.27 -0.96 8.92
C MET A 94 -27.41 -0.56 9.86
N SER A 95 -27.86 -1.47 10.74
CA SER A 95 -28.94 -1.21 11.71
C SER A 95 -28.51 -0.38 12.93
N GLN A 96 -27.22 -0.02 13.06
CA GLN A 96 -26.77 0.87 14.13
C GLN A 96 -27.41 2.25 14.00
N SER A 97 -28.10 2.68 15.06
CA SER A 97 -28.70 4.02 15.14
C SER A 97 -27.62 5.11 15.15
N ALA A 98 -27.99 6.34 14.74
CA ALA A 98 -27.11 7.50 14.81
C ALA A 98 -26.59 7.76 16.23
N GLU A 99 -27.41 7.45 17.25
CA GLU A 99 -27.08 7.58 18.66
C GLU A 99 -26.05 6.54 19.13
N SER A 100 -26.17 5.28 18.68
CA SER A 100 -25.18 4.23 18.97
C SER A 100 -23.82 4.55 18.30
N ARG A 101 -23.85 5.15 17.12
CA ARG A 101 -22.67 5.63 16.41
C ARG A 101 -22.02 6.85 17.09
N ALA A 102 -22.80 7.78 17.63
CA ALA A 102 -22.28 8.95 18.37
C ALA A 102 -21.61 8.55 19.70
N ASN A 103 -22.14 7.53 20.37
CA ASN A 103 -21.60 7.02 21.64
C ASN A 103 -20.49 5.96 21.48
N SER A 104 -20.14 5.58 20.25
CA SER A 104 -19.09 4.61 19.98
C SER A 104 -17.71 5.29 19.94
N GLU A 105 -16.81 4.88 20.84
CA GLU A 105 -15.42 5.34 20.87
C GLU A 105 -14.67 5.03 19.55
N TYR A 106 -14.99 3.90 18.93
CA TYR A 106 -14.43 3.54 17.63
C TYR A 106 -14.88 4.50 16.53
N TRP A 107 -16.16 4.85 16.50
CA TRP A 107 -16.73 5.68 15.45
C TRP A 107 -16.29 7.14 15.57
N SER A 108 -16.24 7.66 16.80
CA SER A 108 -15.75 9.02 17.06
C SER A 108 -14.28 9.21 16.66
N LYS A 109 -13.46 8.17 16.81
CA LYS A 109 -12.03 8.24 16.50
C LYS A 109 -11.71 8.26 14.99
N TYR A 110 -12.50 7.57 14.17
CA TYR A 110 -12.16 7.33 12.76
C TYR A 110 -13.13 7.93 11.74
N HIS A 111 -14.34 8.31 12.16
CA HIS A 111 -15.41 8.72 11.24
C HIS A 111 -16.04 10.07 11.55
N LEU A 112 -15.75 10.70 12.70
CA LEU A 112 -16.01 12.12 12.89
C LEU A 112 -14.96 12.93 12.11
N LYS A 113 -15.42 13.83 11.23
CA LYS A 113 -14.55 14.83 10.61
C LYS A 113 -13.87 15.62 11.73
N LYS A 114 -12.54 15.59 11.77
CA LYS A 114 -11.77 16.57 12.55
C LYS A 114 -11.94 17.91 11.85
N ASP A 115 -12.84 18.74 12.34
CA ASP A 115 -12.82 20.16 12.03
C ASP A 115 -11.54 20.71 12.64
N HIS A 116 -10.52 20.85 11.79
CA HIS A 116 -9.28 21.52 12.12
C HIS A 116 -9.60 23.02 12.24
N HIS A 117 -9.83 23.47 13.48
CA HIS A 117 -9.76 24.87 13.86
C HIS A 117 -8.30 25.29 14.06
#